data_AF-A0A9N9J228-F1
#
_entry.id   AF-A0A9N9J228-F1
#
_cell.length_a   1.000
_cell.length_b   1.000
_cell.length_c   1.000
_cell.angle_alpha   90.00
_cell.angle_beta   90.00
_cell.angle_gamma   90.00
#
_symmetry.space_group_name_H-M   'P 1'
#
loop_
_entity.id
_entity.type
_entity.pdbx_description
1 polymer ?
#
loop_
_entity_poly.entity_id
_entity_poly.type
_entity_poly.pdbx_seq_one_letter_code
_entity_poly.pdbx_strand_id
1 'polypeptide(L)'
;RSAWSRAITPPMEISDISEEESMKYLIEKRKIDEEMAKELYQLVGGRILELKTIANGILAGRSIEDIKKQKLIDIGRKFDSTKLLQEQKYYEAGKRVINALLDSKEISIITFKRIFKNNEKEYSEVLGNNVFAYRPSRDT
;
A
#
# COMPACT_ATOMS: atom_id res chain seq x y z
N ARG A 1 -20.84 1.14 -14.95
CA ARG A 1 -20.88 -0.17 -14.26
C ARG A 1 -19.45 -0.68 -14.14
N SER A 2 -18.93 -0.87 -12.92
CA SER A 2 -17.56 -1.38 -12.70
C SER A 2 -17.50 -2.88 -12.96
N ALA A 3 -16.31 -3.45 -13.16
CA ALA A 3 -16.13 -4.90 -13.23
C ALA A 3 -16.65 -5.60 -11.96
N TRP A 4 -16.50 -4.94 -10.81
CA TRP A 4 -17.04 -5.36 -9.51
C TRP A 4 -18.56 -5.52 -9.49
N SER A 5 -19.30 -4.66 -10.18
CA SER A 5 -20.78 -4.75 -10.22
C SER A 5 -21.31 -5.85 -11.15
N ARG A 6 -20.43 -6.59 -11.85
CA ARG A 6 -20.78 -7.67 -12.78
C ARG A 6 -20.33 -9.05 -12.29
N ALA A 7 -19.62 -9.11 -11.17
CA ALA A 7 -19.15 -10.37 -10.62
C ALA A 7 -20.34 -11.16 -10.04
N ILE A 8 -20.53 -12.40 -10.48
CA ILE A 8 -21.61 -13.29 -10.02
C ILE A 8 -21.38 -13.68 -8.55
N THR A 9 -20.12 -13.84 -8.17
CA THR A 9 -19.66 -14.00 -6.79
C THR A 9 -18.80 -12.79 -6.41
N PRO A 10 -18.81 -12.35 -5.13
CA PRO A 10 -17.90 -11.32 -4.68
C PRO A 10 -16.45 -11.74 -4.99
N PRO A 11 -15.63 -10.87 -5.62
CA PRO A 11 -14.22 -11.17 -5.80
C PRO A 11 -13.58 -11.50 -4.45
N MET A 12 -12.80 -12.57 -4.41
CA MET A 12 -12.06 -12.93 -3.20
C MET A 12 -10.98 -11.87 -2.95
N GLU A 13 -11.14 -11.09 -1.89
CA GLU A 13 -10.12 -10.17 -1.42
C GLU A 13 -9.08 -10.98 -0.65
N ILE A 14 -7.85 -11.02 -1.18
CA ILE A 14 -6.69 -11.51 -0.43
C ILE A 14 -6.09 -10.29 0.25
N SER A 15 -6.37 -10.12 1.54
CA SER A 15 -5.77 -9.07 2.34
C SER A 15 -4.30 -9.37 2.63
N ASP A 16 -3.64 -8.42 3.31
CA ASP A 16 -2.34 -8.69 3.92
C ASP A 16 -2.47 -9.90 4.87
N ILE A 17 -1.46 -10.78 4.86
CA ILE A 17 -1.35 -11.91 5.78
C ILE A 17 -0.93 -11.42 7.17
N SER A 18 -1.19 -12.19 8.22
CA SER A 18 -0.85 -11.79 9.59
C SER A 18 0.67 -11.67 9.80
N GLU A 19 1.09 -11.08 10.92
CA GLU A 19 2.50 -11.07 11.30
C GLU A 19 3.04 -12.49 11.45
N GLU A 20 2.31 -13.36 12.14
CA GLU A 20 2.68 -14.75 12.35
C GLU A 20 2.81 -15.51 11.03
N GLU A 21 1.85 -15.33 10.12
CA GLU A 21 1.89 -15.92 8.77
C GLU A 21 3.07 -15.38 7.95
N SER A 22 3.36 -14.08 8.07
CA SER A 22 4.48 -13.43 7.38
C SER A 22 5.82 -13.97 7.86
N MET A 23 6.00 -14.05 9.19
CA MET A 23 7.21 -14.57 9.82
C MET A 23 7.41 -16.04 9.48
N LYS A 24 6.35 -16.86 9.55
CA LYS A 24 6.38 -18.26 9.14
C LYS A 24 6.80 -18.40 7.68
N TYR A 25 6.23 -17.60 6.79
CA TYR A 25 6.60 -17.60 5.38
C TYR A 25 8.08 -17.24 5.19
N LEU A 26 8.57 -16.15 5.79
CA LEU A 26 9.96 -15.71 5.61
C LEU A 26 10.97 -16.72 6.18
N ILE A 27 10.74 -17.24 7.38
CA ILE A 27 11.69 -18.13 8.07
C ILE A 27 11.59 -19.55 7.50
N GLU A 28 10.41 -20.17 7.53
CA GLU A 28 10.28 -21.58 7.18
C GLU A 28 10.39 -21.81 5.67
N LYS A 29 9.73 -20.95 4.86
CA LYS A 29 9.64 -21.13 3.41
C LYS A 29 10.77 -20.45 2.66
N ARG A 30 11.22 -19.26 3.10
CA ARG A 30 12.26 -18.48 2.41
C ARG A 30 13.65 -18.64 3.02
N LYS A 31 13.76 -19.29 4.19
CA LYS A 31 15.03 -19.56 4.88
C LYS A 31 15.81 -18.28 5.21
N ILE A 32 15.08 -17.23 5.55
CA ILE A 32 15.65 -15.97 6.04
C ILE A 32 15.76 -16.07 7.56
N ASP A 33 16.82 -15.49 8.13
CA ASP A 33 17.00 -15.42 9.58
C ASP A 33 15.89 -14.59 10.24
N GLU A 34 15.64 -14.85 11.53
CA GLU A 34 14.50 -14.25 12.23
C GLU A 34 14.62 -12.71 12.35
N GLU A 35 15.83 -12.20 12.56
CA GLU A 35 16.08 -10.77 12.72
C GLU A 35 15.81 -10.01 11.42
N MET A 36 16.39 -10.49 10.31
CA MET A 36 16.12 -9.97 8.97
C MET A 36 14.65 -10.13 8.60
N ALA A 37 14.01 -11.26 8.94
CA ALA A 37 12.59 -11.45 8.66
C ALA A 37 11.70 -10.41 9.35
N LYS A 38 12.02 -10.05 10.61
CA LYS A 38 11.34 -8.96 11.33
C LYS A 38 11.53 -7.61 10.63
N GLU A 39 12.75 -7.29 10.19
CA GLU A 39 12.99 -6.06 9.43
C GLU A 39 12.20 -6.01 8.11
N LEU A 40 12.17 -7.12 7.38
CA LEU A 40 11.42 -7.21 6.11
C LEU A 40 9.92 -7.03 6.36
N TYR A 41 9.37 -7.64 7.41
CA TYR A 41 7.98 -7.45 7.80
C TYR A 41 7.68 -6.00 8.20
N GLN A 42 8.54 -5.36 9.00
CA GLN A 42 8.37 -3.94 9.35
C GLN A 42 8.39 -3.02 8.13
N LEU A 43 9.15 -3.37 7.08
CA LEU A 43 9.27 -2.57 5.86
C LEU A 43 8.01 -2.63 4.96
N VAL A 44 7.41 -3.81 4.79
CA VAL A 44 6.32 -4.01 3.80
C VAL A 44 5.01 -4.56 4.38
N GLY A 45 5.00 -4.92 5.66
CA GLY A 45 3.88 -5.58 6.34
C GLY A 45 3.60 -6.97 5.76
N GLY A 46 2.34 -7.40 5.89
CA GLY A 46 1.84 -8.69 5.40
C GLY A 46 1.59 -8.78 3.89
N ARG A 47 2.18 -7.89 3.08
CA ARG A 47 1.97 -7.89 1.62
C ARG A 47 2.75 -9.02 0.96
N ILE A 48 2.13 -10.18 0.77
CA ILE A 48 2.83 -11.41 0.35
C ILE A 48 3.68 -11.26 -0.93
N LEU A 49 3.23 -10.49 -1.92
CA LEU A 49 4.01 -10.23 -3.14
C LEU A 49 5.25 -9.35 -2.87
N GLU A 50 5.12 -8.38 -1.98
CA GLU A 50 6.23 -7.52 -1.55
C GLU A 50 7.23 -8.33 -0.73
N LEU A 51 6.75 -9.09 0.27
CA LEU A 51 7.54 -10.02 1.07
C LEU A 51 8.33 -11.00 0.19
N LYS A 52 7.68 -11.58 -0.82
CA LYS A 52 8.35 -12.46 -1.81
C LYS A 52 9.46 -11.71 -2.54
N THR A 53 9.20 -10.49 -3.01
CA THR A 53 10.13 -9.70 -3.82
C THR A 53 11.37 -9.29 -3.02
N ILE A 54 11.18 -8.75 -1.82
CA ILE A 54 12.30 -8.35 -0.95
C ILE A 54 13.10 -9.56 -0.46
N ALA A 55 12.43 -10.67 -0.12
CA ALA A 55 13.10 -11.92 0.24
C ALA A 55 13.98 -12.45 -0.90
N ASN A 56 13.52 -12.40 -2.15
CA ASN A 56 14.35 -12.74 -3.31
C ASN A 56 15.56 -11.82 -3.44
N GLY A 57 15.41 -10.53 -3.12
CA GLY A 57 16.50 -9.56 -3.12
C GLY A 57 17.59 -9.94 -2.11
N ILE A 58 17.21 -10.22 -0.87
CA ILE A 58 18.12 -10.67 0.19
C ILE A 58 18.83 -11.96 -0.19
N LEU A 59 18.09 -12.97 -0.68
CA LEU A 59 18.68 -14.25 -1.10
C LEU A 59 19.62 -14.12 -2.32
N ALA A 60 19.45 -13.07 -3.13
CA ALA A 60 20.34 -12.73 -4.23
C ALA A 60 21.55 -11.86 -3.80
N GLY A 61 21.73 -11.62 -2.49
CA GLY A 61 22.85 -10.89 -1.93
C GLY A 61 22.68 -9.36 -1.90
N ARG A 62 21.46 -8.82 -2.11
CA ARG A 62 21.23 -7.39 -1.91
C ARG A 62 21.19 -7.04 -0.43
N SER A 63 21.73 -5.88 -0.09
CA SER A 63 21.64 -5.32 1.26
C SER A 63 20.21 -4.86 1.56
N ILE A 64 19.85 -4.85 2.85
CA ILE A 64 18.56 -4.32 3.29
C ILE A 64 18.47 -2.81 3.02
N GLU A 65 19.59 -2.09 3.11
CA GLU A 65 19.69 -0.66 2.81
C GLU A 65 19.35 -0.37 1.35
N ASP A 66 19.86 -1.17 0.41
CA ASP A 66 19.57 -0.99 -1.02
C ASP A 66 18.09 -1.28 -1.32
N ILE A 67 17.51 -2.28 -0.64
CA ILE A 67 16.07 -2.55 -0.73
C ILE A 67 15.25 -1.37 -0.20
N LYS A 68 15.61 -0.81 0.97
CA LYS A 68 14.96 0.37 1.54
C LYS A 68 15.03 1.58 0.59
N LYS A 69 16.20 1.84 0.00
CA LYS A 69 16.39 2.91 -1.01
C LYS A 69 15.53 2.69 -2.25
N GLN A 70 15.51 1.48 -2.80
CA GLN A 70 14.69 1.17 -3.97
C GLN A 70 13.20 1.35 -3.66
N LYS A 71 12.76 0.96 -2.46
CA LYS A 71 11.37 1.12 -2.04
C LYS A 71 10.95 2.60 -1.96
N LEU A 72 11.83 3.45 -1.43
CA LEU A 72 11.60 4.90 -1.40
C LEU A 72 11.48 5.49 -2.82
N ILE A 73 12.33 5.05 -3.75
CA ILE A 73 12.26 5.47 -5.15
C ILE A 73 10.93 5.05 -5.78
N ASP A 74 10.49 3.81 -5.55
CA ASP A 74 9.24 3.30 -6.12
C ASP A 74 8.01 4.02 -5.54
N ILE A 75 8.03 4.34 -4.24
CA ILE A 75 6.99 5.18 -3.60
C ILE A 75 6.99 6.57 -4.22
N GLY A 76 8.17 7.19 -4.39
CA GLY A 76 8.31 8.51 -5.02
C GLY A 76 7.75 8.55 -6.43
N ARG A 77 8.07 7.54 -7.26
CA ARG A 77 7.52 7.39 -8.62
C ARG A 77 5.99 7.25 -8.61
N LYS A 78 5.44 6.51 -7.65
CA LYS A 78 4.00 6.33 -7.50
C LYS A 78 3.30 7.62 -7.07
N PHE A 79 3.95 8.43 -6.22
CA PHE A 79 3.45 9.74 -5.84
C PHE A 79 3.51 10.72 -7.01
N ASP A 80 4.57 10.69 -7.80
CA ASP A 80 4.72 11.51 -8.99
C ASP A 80 3.64 11.19 -10.04
N SER A 81 3.45 9.89 -10.35
CA SER A 81 2.43 9.44 -11.31
C SER A 81 1.02 9.82 -10.89
N THR A 82 0.81 10.10 -9.61
CA THR A 82 -0.47 10.52 -9.04
C THR A 82 -0.55 11.98 -8.68
N LYS A 83 0.42 12.79 -9.11
CA LYS A 83 0.44 14.24 -8.89
C LYS A 83 0.41 14.63 -7.41
N LEU A 84 1.03 13.81 -6.55
CA LEU A 84 1.11 13.98 -5.09
C LEU A 84 2.41 14.62 -4.61
N LEU A 85 3.41 14.85 -5.47
CA LEU A 85 4.64 15.54 -5.09
C LEU A 85 4.41 17.06 -4.95
N GLN A 86 5.38 17.74 -4.34
CA GLN A 86 5.32 19.19 -4.15
C GLN A 86 5.07 19.91 -5.49
N GLU A 87 4.27 20.98 -5.44
CA GLU A 87 3.87 21.78 -6.62
C GLU A 87 2.91 21.06 -7.60
N GLN A 88 2.57 19.79 -7.35
CA GLN A 88 1.62 19.05 -8.16
C GLN A 88 0.17 19.19 -7.65
N LYS A 89 -0.78 18.91 -8.55
CA LYS A 89 -2.21 19.17 -8.36
C LYS A 89 -2.79 18.65 -7.03
N TYR A 90 -2.38 17.46 -6.61
CA TYR A 90 -2.96 16.77 -5.46
C TYR A 90 -2.08 16.80 -4.22
N TYR A 91 -0.99 17.59 -4.19
CA TYR A 91 -0.06 17.67 -3.06
C TYR A 91 -0.75 17.92 -1.71
N GLU A 92 -1.50 19.02 -1.59
CA GLU A 92 -2.15 19.40 -0.33
C GLU A 92 -3.25 18.44 0.10
N ALA A 93 -4.05 17.95 -0.85
CA ALA A 93 -5.09 16.96 -0.59
C ALA A 93 -4.47 15.63 -0.15
N GLY A 94 -3.44 15.16 -0.85
CA GLY A 94 -2.67 13.97 -0.54
C GLY A 94 -2.04 14.01 0.83
N LYS A 95 -1.41 15.13 1.20
CA LYS A 95 -0.85 15.35 2.53
C LYS A 95 -1.89 15.19 3.64
N ARG A 96 -3.10 15.73 3.44
CA ARG A 96 -4.21 15.56 4.39
C ARG A 96 -4.68 14.11 4.49
N VAL A 97 -4.75 13.39 3.36
CA VAL A 97 -5.09 11.96 3.36
C VAL A 97 -4.03 11.15 4.12
N ILE A 98 -2.74 11.39 3.84
CA ILE A 98 -1.62 10.69 4.50
C ILE A 98 -1.64 10.95 6.00
N ASN A 99 -1.82 12.20 6.44
CA ASN A 99 -1.90 12.54 7.86
C ASN A 99 -3.07 11.81 8.53
N ALA A 100 -4.26 11.82 7.92
CA ALA A 100 -5.39 11.07 8.45
C ALA A 100 -5.09 9.56 8.57
N LEU A 101 -4.44 8.97 7.57
CA LEU A 101 -4.05 7.56 7.59
C LEU A 101 -2.97 7.25 8.65
N LEU A 102 -2.05 8.18 8.91
CA LEU A 102 -1.05 8.02 9.97
C LEU A 102 -1.71 8.03 11.36
N ASP A 103 -2.73 8.85 11.55
CA ASP A 103 -3.43 9.00 12.82
C ASP A 103 -4.39 7.83 13.11
N SER A 104 -5.24 7.45 12.15
CA SER A 104 -6.32 6.48 12.37
C SER A 104 -6.15 5.15 11.65
N LYS A 105 -5.08 4.96 10.85
CA LYS A 105 -4.84 3.81 9.94
C LYS A 105 -5.85 3.64 8.82
N GLU A 106 -7.05 4.20 8.96
CA GLU A 106 -8.17 4.13 8.01
C GLU A 106 -8.87 5.49 7.91
N ILE A 107 -9.42 5.82 6.75
CA ILE A 107 -10.18 7.05 6.51
C ILE A 107 -11.50 6.69 5.83
N SER A 108 -12.62 7.25 6.31
CA SER A 108 -13.92 7.02 5.67
C SER A 108 -13.99 7.64 4.29
N ILE A 109 -14.75 7.02 3.38
CA ILE A 109 -14.92 7.52 2.01
C ILE A 109 -15.52 8.93 1.99
N ILE A 110 -16.37 9.27 2.97
CA ILE A 110 -16.97 10.60 3.12
C ILE A 110 -15.88 11.63 3.45
N THR A 111 -14.99 11.32 4.40
CA THR A 111 -13.88 12.20 4.79
C THR A 111 -12.90 12.36 3.63
N PHE A 112 -12.58 11.26 2.93
CA PHE A 112 -11.74 11.29 1.75
C PHE A 112 -12.32 12.21 0.66
N LYS A 113 -13.60 12.05 0.29
CA LYS A 113 -14.28 12.92 -0.68
C LYS A 113 -14.25 14.38 -0.26
N ARG A 114 -14.42 14.67 1.04
CA ARG A 114 -14.37 16.03 1.59
C ARG A 114 -12.99 16.67 1.46
N ILE A 115 -11.89 15.91 1.62
CA ILE A 115 -10.52 16.41 1.41
C ILE A 115 -10.34 16.92 -0.02
N PHE A 116 -10.96 16.27 -1.00
CA PHE A 116 -10.99 16.69 -2.41
C PHE A 116 -12.17 17.60 -2.76
N LYS A 117 -12.76 18.30 -1.76
CA LYS A 117 -13.87 19.25 -1.94
C LYS A 117 -15.08 18.65 -2.70
N ASN A 118 -15.30 17.34 -2.56
CA ASN A 118 -16.32 16.58 -3.29
C ASN A 118 -16.21 16.65 -4.82
N ASN A 119 -15.03 16.97 -5.36
CA ASN A 119 -14.80 16.95 -6.81
C ASN A 119 -14.62 15.51 -7.30
N GLU A 120 -15.67 14.96 -7.93
CA GLU A 120 -15.71 13.58 -8.41
C GLU A 120 -14.56 13.21 -9.32
N LYS A 121 -14.16 14.12 -10.21
CA LYS A 121 -13.05 13.86 -11.14
C LYS A 121 -11.73 13.68 -10.40
N GLU A 122 -11.50 14.47 -9.35
CA GLU A 122 -10.22 14.51 -8.64
C GLU A 122 -10.05 13.33 -7.70
N TYR A 123 -11.04 13.08 -6.83
CA TYR A 123 -10.93 11.97 -5.90
C TYR A 123 -10.96 10.62 -6.64
N SER A 124 -11.70 10.52 -7.77
CA SER A 124 -11.71 9.31 -8.59
C SER A 124 -10.39 9.07 -9.32
N GLU A 125 -9.71 10.13 -9.77
CA GLU A 125 -8.36 10.02 -10.37
C GLU A 125 -7.36 9.48 -9.33
N VAL A 126 -7.37 10.01 -8.11
CA VAL A 126 -6.46 9.54 -7.04
C VAL A 126 -6.77 8.10 -6.63
N LEU A 127 -8.05 7.75 -6.44
CA LEU A 127 -8.46 6.37 -6.12
C LEU A 127 -8.12 5.40 -7.24
N GLY A 128 -8.33 5.78 -8.49
CA GLY A 128 -8.06 4.95 -9.67
C GLY A 128 -6.59 4.57 -9.81
N ASN A 129 -5.67 5.40 -9.32
CA ASN A 129 -4.24 5.09 -9.29
C ASN A 129 -3.81 4.17 -8.14
N ASN A 130 -4.73 3.80 -7.23
CA ASN A 130 -4.51 2.84 -6.15
C ASN A 130 -3.25 3.14 -5.29
N VAL A 131 -2.97 4.42 -5.05
CA VAL A 131 -1.90 4.86 -4.11
C VAL A 131 -2.29 4.55 -2.69
N PHE A 132 -3.56 4.80 -2.37
CA PHE A 132 -4.21 4.45 -1.13
C PHE A 132 -5.05 3.20 -1.38
N ALA A 133 -4.96 2.22 -0.47
CA ALA A 133 -5.79 1.03 -0.56
C ALA A 133 -7.25 1.40 -0.25
N TYR A 134 -8.17 1.01 -1.12
CA TYR A 134 -9.61 1.19 -0.93
C TYR A 134 -10.24 -0.13 -0.49
N ARG A 135 -10.95 -0.12 0.64
CA ARG A 135 -11.67 -1.29 1.22
C ARG A 135 -13.18 -1.00 1.27
N PRO A 136 -13.97 -1.49 0.28
CA PRO A 136 -15.40 -1.20 0.20
C PRO A 136 -16.24 -1.81 1.33
N SER A 137 -15.74 -2.87 1.98
CA SER A 137 -16.48 -3.64 3.00
C SER A 137 -16.70 -2.88 4.32
N ARG A 138 -16.13 -1.68 4.47
CA ARG A 138 -16.25 -0.81 5.64
C ARG A 138 -16.78 0.58 5.29
N ASP A 139 -17.67 0.66 4.30
CA ASP A 139 -18.43 1.90 4.03
C ASP A 139 -19.27 2.28 5.28
N THR A 140 -18.65 3.01 6.21
CA THR A 140 -19.31 3.75 7.30
C THR A 140 -19.30 5.25 7.00
#